data_AF-A0A1G3T298-F1
#
_entry.id   AF-A0A1G3T298-F1
#
_cell.length_a   1.000
_cell.length_b   1.000
_cell.length_c   1.000
_cell.angle_alpha   90.00
_cell.angle_beta   90.00
_cell.angle_gamma   90.00
#
_symmetry.space_group_name_H-M   'P 1'
#
loop_
_entity.id
_entity.type
_entity.pdbx_description
1 polymer ?
#
loop_
_entity_poly.entity_id
_entity_poly.type
_entity_poly.pdbx_seq_one_letter_code
_entity_poly.pdbx_strand_id
1 'polypeptide(L)'
;MKKSFTVLALSFLLAGSLNAAGNDHRTMLMKDMRTMLDAMEEIQRGGLYSSTEDMKSGIKKLQSTLKTLESEEIKFILPKDQVYAYKFAQKSAHMLRLYSDDMIVSIDAGRMDEALEDYTQLLKQCTSCHIRIRNW
;
A
#
# COMPACT_ATOMS: atom_id res chain seq x y z
N MET A 1 -29.33 55.37 13.07
CA MET A 1 -29.18 55.17 11.60
C MET A 1 -27.85 54.44 11.38
N LYS A 2 -27.83 53.11 11.51
CA LYS A 2 -27.92 52.14 10.40
C LYS A 2 -26.94 52.45 9.25
N LYS A 3 -25.65 52.06 9.35
CA LYS A 3 -24.78 51.68 8.20
C LYS A 3 -23.46 50.99 8.66
N SER A 4 -23.52 49.89 9.42
CA SER A 4 -22.29 49.11 9.70
C SER A 4 -22.56 47.61 9.84
N PHE A 5 -23.24 46.98 8.87
CA PHE A 5 -23.40 45.52 8.85
C PHE A 5 -23.54 45.03 7.41
N THR A 6 -22.55 45.27 6.56
CA THR A 6 -22.61 44.77 5.16
C THR A 6 -21.25 44.58 4.52
N VAL A 7 -20.23 44.11 5.26
CA VAL A 7 -18.95 43.71 4.65
C VAL A 7 -18.47 42.32 5.08
N LEU A 8 -19.07 41.70 6.11
CA LEU A 8 -18.57 40.41 6.62
C LEU A 8 -19.11 39.16 5.89
N ALA A 9 -19.93 39.31 4.84
CA ALA A 9 -20.64 38.17 4.23
C ALA A 9 -20.04 37.66 2.91
N LEU A 10 -18.91 38.22 2.41
CA LEU A 10 -18.36 37.83 1.10
C LEU A 10 -17.09 36.99 1.15
N SER A 11 -16.47 36.84 2.33
CA SER A 11 -15.19 36.13 2.47
C SER A 11 -15.32 34.63 2.75
N PHE A 12 -16.54 34.10 2.87
CA PHE A 12 -16.78 32.71 3.25
C PHE A 12 -17.20 31.77 2.09
N LEU A 13 -17.23 32.27 0.85
CA LEU A 13 -17.74 31.50 -0.30
C LEU A 13 -16.67 30.85 -1.19
N LEU A 14 -15.37 30.95 -0.86
CA LEU A 14 -14.31 30.34 -1.68
C LEU A 14 -13.65 29.07 -1.13
N ALA A 15 -14.09 28.54 0.02
CA ALA A 15 -13.49 27.31 0.58
C ALA A 15 -14.21 26.00 0.16
N GLY A 16 -15.29 26.09 -0.62
CA GLY A 16 -16.21 24.95 -0.83
C GLY A 16 -16.00 24.10 -2.09
N SER A 17 -15.11 24.45 -3.01
CA SER A 17 -15.06 23.80 -4.34
C SER A 17 -13.99 22.69 -4.49
N LEU A 18 -13.35 22.24 -3.41
CA LEU A 18 -12.41 21.12 -3.44
C LEU A 18 -12.99 19.86 -2.79
N ASN A 19 -14.15 19.41 -3.26
CA ASN A 19 -14.54 18.01 -3.12
C ASN A 19 -15.16 17.55 -4.44
N ALA A 20 -14.35 17.61 -5.50
CA ALA A 20 -14.49 16.63 -6.57
C ALA A 20 -14.19 15.28 -5.90
N ALA A 21 -15.25 14.54 -5.57
CA ALA A 21 -15.21 13.14 -5.16
C ALA A 21 -14.60 12.32 -6.32
N GLY A 22 -13.28 12.40 -6.44
CA GLY A 22 -12.50 11.66 -7.41
C GLY A 22 -12.38 10.22 -6.94
N ASN A 23 -13.33 9.39 -7.37
CA ASN A 23 -13.26 7.93 -7.47
C ASN A 23 -12.67 7.19 -6.24
N ASP A 24 -13.57 6.70 -5.38
CA ASP A 24 -13.34 5.86 -4.17
C ASP A 24 -12.14 4.89 -4.26
N HIS A 25 -11.97 4.27 -5.42
CA HIS A 25 -10.93 3.30 -5.76
C HIS A 25 -9.48 3.80 -5.60
N ARG A 26 -9.17 5.05 -5.93
CA ARG A 26 -7.80 5.58 -5.77
C ARG A 26 -7.46 5.76 -4.28
N THR A 27 -8.43 6.20 -3.48
CA THR A 27 -8.28 6.36 -2.04
C THR A 27 -8.06 5.00 -1.37
N MET A 28 -8.80 3.97 -1.80
CA MET A 28 -8.58 2.58 -1.35
C MET A 28 -7.16 2.10 -1.65
N LEU A 29 -6.67 2.27 -2.88
CA LEU A 29 -5.30 1.88 -3.23
C LEU A 29 -4.25 2.60 -2.39
N MET A 30 -4.41 3.91 -2.19
CA MET A 30 -3.46 4.68 -1.38
C MET A 30 -3.49 4.26 0.09
N LYS A 31 -4.65 3.83 0.61
CA LYS A 31 -4.75 3.24 1.94
C LYS A 31 -3.99 1.91 2.00
N ASP A 32 -4.22 1.01 1.06
CA ASP A 32 -3.55 -0.29 1.01
C ASP A 32 -2.03 -0.12 0.89
N MET A 33 -1.56 0.79 0.03
CA MET A 33 -0.13 1.07 -0.12
C MET A 33 0.53 1.61 1.15
N ARG A 34 -0.18 2.43 1.96
CA ARG A 34 0.33 2.85 3.28
C ARG A 34 0.39 1.68 4.25
N THR A 35 -0.64 0.84 4.26
CA THR A 35 -0.65 -0.36 5.11
C THR A 35 0.45 -1.35 4.72
N MET A 36 0.76 -1.48 3.42
CA MET A 36 1.90 -2.26 2.92
C MET A 36 3.24 -1.68 3.41
N LEU A 37 3.42 -0.36 3.38
CA LEU A 37 4.62 0.28 3.94
C LEU A 37 4.79 -0.05 5.42
N ASP A 38 3.75 0.19 6.22
CA ASP A 38 3.80 -0.11 7.66
C ASP A 38 4.14 -1.58 7.92
N ALA A 39 3.59 -2.49 7.10
CA ALA A 39 3.86 -3.91 7.20
C ALA A 39 5.34 -4.23 6.91
N MET A 40 5.92 -3.64 5.87
CA MET A 40 7.34 -3.80 5.54
C MET A 40 8.25 -3.27 6.65
N GLU A 41 7.90 -2.13 7.26
CA GLU A 41 8.63 -1.55 8.40
C GLU A 41 8.52 -2.43 9.65
N GLU A 42 7.33 -3.00 9.91
CA GLU A 42 7.08 -3.92 11.02
C GLU A 42 7.87 -5.23 10.87
N ILE A 43 7.90 -5.81 9.68
CA ILE A 43 8.71 -6.99 9.37
C ILE A 43 10.20 -6.68 9.59
N GLN A 44 10.69 -5.56 9.06
CA GLN A 44 12.09 -5.17 9.19
C GLN A 44 12.48 -4.96 10.66
N ARG A 45 11.65 -4.22 11.41
CA ARG A 45 11.86 -3.99 12.84
C ARG A 45 11.87 -5.32 13.59
N GLY A 46 10.93 -6.22 13.32
CA GLY A 46 10.89 -7.56 13.91
C GLY A 46 12.17 -8.35 13.65
N GLY A 47 12.66 -8.34 12.40
CA GLY A 47 13.92 -9.01 12.04
C GLY A 47 15.14 -8.43 12.77
N LEU A 48 15.25 -7.09 12.85
CA LEU A 48 16.38 -6.42 13.50
C LEU A 48 16.38 -6.57 15.03
N TYR A 49 15.20 -6.70 15.65
CA TYR A 49 15.05 -6.90 17.10
C TYR A 49 14.79 -8.36 17.48
N SER A 50 14.92 -9.31 16.54
CA SER A 50 14.67 -10.74 16.78
C SER A 50 13.28 -11.06 17.35
N SER A 51 12.25 -10.26 17.00
CA SER A 51 10.85 -10.52 17.36
C SER A 51 10.15 -11.26 16.21
N THR A 52 10.04 -12.58 16.35
CA THR A 52 9.31 -13.42 15.38
C THR A 52 7.82 -13.07 15.33
N GLU A 53 7.25 -12.62 16.46
CA GLU A 53 5.85 -12.20 16.53
C GLU A 53 5.61 -10.91 15.74
N ASP A 54 6.48 -9.90 15.86
CA ASP A 54 6.41 -8.68 15.03
C ASP A 54 6.54 -9.02 13.55
N MET A 55 7.47 -9.91 13.19
CA MET A 55 7.62 -10.34 11.79
C MET A 55 6.34 -11.00 11.26
N LYS A 56 5.77 -11.95 12.00
CA LYS A 56 4.52 -12.63 11.61
C LYS A 56 3.34 -11.68 11.56
N SER A 57 3.27 -10.71 12.47
CA SER A 57 2.25 -9.66 12.47
C SER A 57 2.34 -8.79 11.21
N GLY A 58 3.54 -8.30 10.90
CA GLY A 58 3.80 -7.54 9.68
C GLY A 58 3.51 -8.34 8.41
N ILE A 59 3.87 -9.63 8.35
CA ILE A 59 3.53 -10.53 7.24
C ILE A 59 2.01 -10.63 7.04
N LYS A 60 1.25 -10.92 8.10
CA LYS A 60 -0.21 -11.01 8.03
C LYS A 60 -0.83 -9.68 7.59
N LYS A 61 -0.29 -8.57 8.09
CA LYS A 61 -0.70 -7.22 7.71
C LYS A 61 -0.48 -6.98 6.21
N LEU A 62 0.70 -7.33 5.68
CA LEU A 62 0.98 -7.29 4.23
C LEU A 62 -0.02 -8.13 3.44
N GLN A 63 -0.18 -9.40 3.81
CA GLN A 63 -1.07 -10.35 3.12
C GLN A 63 -2.51 -9.85 3.04
N SER A 64 -3.01 -9.20 4.09
CA SER A 64 -4.37 -8.66 4.13
C SER A 64 -4.67 -7.59 3.06
N THR A 65 -3.63 -6.92 2.56
CA THR A 65 -3.75 -5.84 1.55
C THR A 65 -3.63 -6.35 0.10
N LEU A 66 -3.17 -7.58 -0.10
CA LEU A 66 -2.88 -8.11 -1.45
C LEU A 66 -4.14 -8.36 -2.28
N LYS A 67 -5.29 -8.59 -1.63
CA LYS A 67 -6.55 -8.92 -2.30
C LYS A 67 -6.96 -7.88 -3.34
N THR A 68 -6.72 -6.59 -3.07
CA THR A 68 -7.02 -5.49 -3.99
C THR A 68 -6.18 -5.56 -5.26
N LEU A 69 -4.90 -5.96 -5.14
CA LEU A 69 -3.98 -6.07 -6.27
C LEU A 69 -4.20 -7.35 -7.08
N GLU A 70 -4.70 -8.40 -6.43
CA GLU A 70 -5.01 -9.69 -7.06
C GLU A 70 -6.32 -9.65 -7.86
N SER A 71 -7.28 -8.82 -7.43
CA SER A 71 -8.58 -8.73 -8.07
C SER A 71 -8.51 -8.05 -9.44
N GLU A 72 -9.47 -8.35 -10.30
CA GLU A 72 -9.66 -7.63 -11.56
C GLU A 72 -10.09 -6.17 -11.34
N GLU A 73 -10.51 -5.80 -10.13
CA GLU A 73 -10.92 -4.44 -9.77
C GLU A 73 -9.75 -3.45 -9.86
N ILE A 74 -8.50 -3.95 -9.80
CA ILE A 74 -7.30 -3.15 -10.00
C ILE A 74 -7.31 -2.37 -11.32
N LYS A 75 -8.04 -2.85 -12.34
CA LYS A 75 -8.25 -2.12 -13.62
C LYS A 75 -9.01 -0.80 -13.46
N PHE A 76 -9.92 -0.73 -12.49
CA PHE A 76 -10.70 0.48 -12.19
C PHE A 76 -9.98 1.41 -11.20
N ILE A 77 -8.96 0.88 -10.53
CA ILE A 77 -8.12 1.58 -9.56
C ILE A 77 -6.93 2.26 -10.25
N LEU A 78 -6.32 1.61 -11.24
CA LEU A 78 -5.17 2.15 -11.96
C LEU A 78 -5.54 3.39 -12.79
N PRO A 79 -4.59 4.34 -12.96
CA PRO A 79 -4.74 5.43 -13.93
C PRO A 79 -5.09 4.90 -15.33
N LYS A 80 -5.94 5.62 -16.08
CA LYS A 80 -6.44 5.18 -17.40
C LYS A 80 -5.31 4.84 -18.39
N ASP A 81 -4.24 5.61 -18.34
CA ASP A 81 -3.03 5.44 -19.14
C ASP A 81 -2.15 4.27 -18.68
N GLN A 82 -2.43 3.69 -17.50
CA GLN A 82 -1.66 2.61 -16.88
C GLN A 82 -2.46 1.30 -16.69
N VAL A 83 -3.71 1.24 -17.15
CA VAL A 83 -4.56 0.04 -17.02
C VAL A 83 -3.89 -1.21 -17.57
N TYR A 84 -3.06 -1.09 -18.61
CA TYR A 84 -2.29 -2.21 -19.18
C TYR A 84 -1.38 -2.92 -18.17
N ALA A 85 -1.00 -2.25 -17.08
CA ALA A 85 -0.10 -2.77 -16.07
C ALA A 85 -0.80 -3.63 -15.00
N TYR A 86 -2.12 -3.84 -15.09
CA TYR A 86 -2.88 -4.63 -14.12
C TYR A 86 -2.32 -6.05 -13.92
N LYS A 87 -1.93 -6.74 -15.01
CA LYS A 87 -1.33 -8.09 -14.94
C LYS A 87 0.02 -8.07 -14.22
N PHE A 88 0.76 -6.98 -14.36
CA PHE A 88 2.02 -6.82 -13.66
C PHE A 88 1.76 -6.65 -12.15
N ALA A 89 0.79 -5.82 -11.76
CA ALA A 89 0.38 -5.67 -10.37
C ALA A 89 -0.10 -7.00 -9.76
N GLN A 90 -0.93 -7.76 -10.47
CA GLN A 90 -1.37 -9.09 -10.06
C GLN A 90 -0.21 -10.06 -9.89
N LYS A 91 0.75 -10.06 -10.82
CA LYS A 91 1.97 -10.88 -10.71
C LYS A 91 2.79 -10.48 -9.48
N SER A 92 3.01 -9.19 -9.25
CA SER A 92 3.72 -8.71 -8.06
C SER A 92 3.00 -9.11 -6.77
N ALA A 93 1.66 -9.00 -6.72
CA ALA A 93 0.88 -9.43 -5.57
C ALA A 93 1.00 -10.94 -5.31
N HIS A 94 0.97 -11.75 -6.36
CA HIS A 94 1.21 -13.19 -6.25
C HIS A 94 2.62 -13.51 -5.72
N MET A 95 3.65 -12.83 -6.21
CA MET A 95 5.01 -13.02 -5.69
C MET A 95 5.14 -12.56 -4.23
N LEU A 96 4.51 -11.43 -3.86
CA LEU A 96 4.45 -10.98 -2.47
C LEU A 96 3.79 -12.02 -1.57
N ARG A 97 2.70 -12.66 -2.03
CA ARG A 97 2.06 -13.77 -1.32
C ARG A 97 3.03 -14.92 -1.09
N LEU A 98 3.64 -15.43 -2.18
CA LEU A 98 4.58 -16.56 -2.11
C LEU A 98 5.70 -16.32 -1.12
N TYR A 99 6.46 -15.22 -1.27
CA TYR A 99 7.56 -14.92 -0.35
C TYR A 99 7.07 -14.69 1.07
N SER A 100 5.90 -14.07 1.27
CA SER A 100 5.36 -13.86 2.61
C SER A 100 4.92 -15.17 3.28
N ASP A 101 4.43 -16.15 2.51
CA ASP A 101 4.09 -17.48 3.04
C ASP A 101 5.36 -18.26 3.39
N ASP A 102 6.38 -18.23 2.51
CA ASP A 102 7.69 -18.87 2.75
C ASP A 102 8.39 -18.29 3.99
N MET A 103 8.29 -16.96 4.20
CA MET A 103 8.77 -16.32 5.42
C MET A 103 8.14 -16.93 6.68
N ILE A 104 6.83 -17.17 6.72
CA ILE A 104 6.17 -17.79 7.89
C ILE A 104 6.74 -19.18 8.13
N VAL A 105 6.88 -20.00 7.08
CA VAL A 105 7.45 -21.34 7.16
C VAL A 105 8.89 -21.31 7.70
N SER A 106 9.71 -20.38 7.21
CA SER A 106 11.10 -20.21 7.64
C SER A 106 11.20 -19.73 9.09
N ILE A 107 10.36 -18.77 9.52
CA ILE A 107 10.29 -18.32 10.91
C ILE A 107 9.87 -19.47 11.83
N ASP A 108 8.83 -20.22 11.48
CA ASP A 108 8.33 -21.35 12.29
C ASP A 108 9.36 -22.47 12.43
N ALA A 109 10.23 -22.62 11.44
CA ALA A 109 11.34 -23.58 11.47
C ALA A 109 12.64 -23.02 12.07
N GLY A 110 12.66 -21.77 12.54
CA GLY A 110 13.84 -21.11 13.09
C GLY A 110 14.93 -20.77 12.06
N ARG A 111 14.62 -20.80 10.76
CA ARG A 111 15.53 -20.49 9.65
C ARG A 111 15.45 -19.00 9.31
N MET A 112 15.98 -18.17 10.21
CA MET A 112 15.83 -16.70 10.13
C MET A 112 16.61 -16.07 8.98
N ASP A 113 17.71 -16.69 8.56
CA ASP A 113 18.46 -16.30 7.36
C ASP A 113 17.61 -16.45 6.09
N GLU A 114 16.91 -17.58 5.94
CA GLU A 114 15.95 -17.78 4.84
C GLU A 114 14.79 -16.77 4.90
N ALA A 115 14.21 -16.56 6.08
CA ALA A 115 13.13 -15.58 6.25
C ALA A 115 13.56 -14.15 5.88
N LEU A 116 14.80 -13.76 6.19
CA LEU A 116 15.34 -12.45 5.84
C LEU A 116 15.70 -12.34 4.35
N GLU A 117 16.13 -13.42 3.70
CA GLU A 117 16.30 -13.44 2.25
C GLU A 117 14.96 -13.21 1.55
N ASP A 118 13.89 -13.90 1.97
CA ASP A 118 12.54 -13.69 1.43
C ASP A 118 12.01 -12.27 1.68
N TYR A 119 12.34 -11.65 2.83
CA TYR A 119 12.05 -10.23 3.04
C TYR A 119 12.71 -9.34 1.97
N THR A 120 13.95 -9.63 1.56
CA THR A 120 14.58 -8.89 0.46
C THR A 120 13.83 -9.10 -0.86
N GLN A 121 13.25 -10.28 -1.07
CA GLN A 121 12.45 -10.57 -2.26
C GLN A 121 11.14 -9.77 -2.25
N LEU A 122 10.49 -9.62 -1.08
CA LEU A 122 9.35 -8.70 -0.92
C LEU A 122 9.73 -7.27 -1.33
N LEU A 123 10.85 -6.75 -0.82
CA LEU A 123 11.33 -5.41 -1.16
C LEU A 123 11.60 -5.25 -2.66
N LYS A 124 12.17 -6.28 -3.31
CA LYS A 124 12.38 -6.32 -4.76
C LYS A 124 11.06 -6.25 -5.54
N GLN A 125 10.01 -6.93 -5.09
CA GLN A 125 8.69 -6.83 -5.75
C GLN A 125 8.09 -5.44 -5.61
N CYS A 126 8.14 -4.84 -4.40
CA CYS A 126 7.65 -3.50 -4.15
C CYS A 126 8.35 -2.46 -5.05
N THR A 127 9.69 -2.50 -5.09
CA THR A 127 10.48 -1.56 -5.87
C THR A 127 10.35 -1.78 -7.38
N SER A 128 10.28 -3.03 -7.85
CA SER A 128 10.06 -3.35 -9.26
C SER A 128 8.74 -2.76 -9.79
N CYS A 129 7.66 -2.86 -9.00
CA CYS A 129 6.39 -2.22 -9.32
C CYS A 129 6.49 -0.70 -9.32
N HIS A 130 7.10 -0.11 -8.29
CA HIS A 130 7.24 1.35 -8.22
C HIS A 130 8.05 1.92 -9.38
N ILE A 131 9.17 1.30 -9.77
CA ILE A 131 9.98 1.75 -10.91
C ILE A 131 9.13 1.77 -12.19
N ARG A 132 8.34 0.71 -12.42
CA ARG A 132 7.57 0.55 -13.67
C ARG A 132 6.30 1.40 -13.74
N ILE A 133 5.64 1.62 -12.60
CA ILE A 133 4.33 2.31 -12.54
C ILE A 133 4.49 3.79 -12.21
N ARG A 134 5.46 4.14 -11.36
CA ARG A 134 5.68 5.51 -10.89
C ARG A 134 6.74 6.25 -11.69
N ASN A 135 7.36 5.61 -12.67
CA ASN A 135 8.50 6.14 -13.44
C ASN A 135 9.59 6.68 -12.51
N TRP A 136 9.97 5.87 -11.51
CA TRP A 136 11.01 6.23 -10.56
C TRP A 136 12.38 6.28 -11.24
#